data_AF-V9LJ23-F1
#
_entry.id   AF-V9LJ23-F1
#
_cell.length_a   1.000
_cell.length_b   1.000
_cell.length_c   1.000
_cell.angle_alpha   90.00
_cell.angle_beta   90.00
_cell.angle_gamma   90.00
#
_symmetry.space_group_name_H-M   'P 1'
#
loop_
_entity.id
_entity.type
_entity.pdbx_description
1 polymer ?
#
loop_
_entity_poly.entity_id
_entity_poly.type
_entity_poly.pdbx_seq_one_letter_code
_entity_poly.pdbx_strand_id
1 'polypeptide(L)'
;GRVVSTDYGLFQINSRYWCDDGRTPGTSNTCNIKCSAFLNDDITDDIRCVKRVVSDPNGMGAWYGWRDHCRGRNLQSYVQGCNV
;
A
#
# COMPACT_ATOMS: atom_id res chain seq x y z
N GLY A 1 10.02 11.03 20.82
CA GLY A 1 9.19 11.80 19.88
C GLY A 1 8.37 10.85 19.04
N ARG A 2 7.13 11.22 18.67
CA ARG A 2 6.27 10.41 17.80
C ARG A 2 6.91 10.34 16.41
N VAL A 3 7.25 9.14 15.93
CA VAL A 3 7.60 8.92 14.53
C VAL A 3 6.34 9.12 13.71
N VAL A 4 6.30 10.17 12.91
CA VAL A 4 5.19 10.45 11.99
C VAL A 4 5.55 9.84 10.65
N SER A 5 4.77 8.86 10.20
CA SER A 5 4.78 8.38 8.82
C SER A 5 3.52 8.82 8.09
N THR A 6 3.47 8.61 6.78
CA THR A 6 2.33 8.99 5.93
C THR A 6 2.04 7.86 4.95
N ASP A 7 0.77 7.72 4.61
CA ASP A 7 0.29 6.78 3.60
C ASP A 7 0.14 7.49 2.25
N TYR A 8 0.57 6.84 1.17
CA TYR A 8 0.67 7.43 -0.16
C TYR A 8 -0.13 6.65 -1.19
N GLY A 9 -0.73 7.38 -2.13
CA GLY A 9 -1.36 6.83 -3.33
C GLY A 9 -2.66 6.07 -3.09
N LEU A 10 -3.14 5.43 -4.16
CA LEU A 10 -4.41 4.70 -4.18
C LEU A 10 -4.44 3.58 -3.12
N PHE A 11 -3.34 2.86 -2.95
CA PHE A 11 -3.24 1.74 -2.01
C PHE A 11 -2.79 2.16 -0.61
N GLN A 12 -2.64 3.46 -0.33
CA GLN A 12 -2.25 3.97 0.99
C GLN A 12 -0.99 3.27 1.54
N ILE A 13 0.09 3.31 0.75
CA ILE A 13 1.37 2.65 1.06
C ILE A 13 2.15 3.51 2.08
N ASN A 14 2.47 2.93 3.24
CA ASN A 14 3.09 3.67 4.35
C ASN A 14 4.60 3.92 4.17
N SER A 15 5.05 5.17 4.38
CA SER A 15 6.45 5.60 4.31
C SER A 15 7.35 5.06 5.42
N ARG A 16 6.81 4.47 6.49
CA ARG A 16 7.64 3.86 7.53
C ARG A 16 8.36 2.61 7.05
N TYR A 17 7.80 1.91 6.06
CA TYR A 17 8.22 0.56 5.69
C TYR A 17 8.55 0.40 4.20
N TRP A 18 7.78 1.04 3.32
CA TRP A 18 7.72 0.64 1.92
C TRP A 18 8.39 1.60 0.97
N CYS A 19 8.29 2.91 1.21
CA CYS A 19 8.87 3.95 0.36
C CYS A 19 9.60 5.01 1.19
N ASP A 20 10.40 5.82 0.51
CA ASP A 20 11.09 6.97 1.10
C ASP A 20 10.40 8.29 0.72
N ASP A 21 9.99 9.08 1.71
CA ASP A 21 9.43 10.43 1.52
C ASP A 21 10.37 11.55 1.97
N GLY A 22 11.62 11.22 2.34
CA GLY A 22 12.64 12.18 2.76
C GLY A 22 12.39 12.81 4.13
N ARG A 23 11.30 12.47 4.83
CA ARG A 23 10.92 13.05 6.12
C ARG A 23 10.61 12.04 7.21
N THR A 24 10.27 10.80 6.84
CA THR A 24 9.94 9.73 7.80
C THR A 24 11.22 9.13 8.38
N PRO A 25 11.53 9.33 9.68
CA PRO A 25 12.76 8.81 10.26
C PRO A 25 12.78 7.28 10.29
N GLY A 26 13.91 6.70 9.88
CA GLY A 26 14.15 5.25 9.95
C GLY A 26 13.30 4.41 9.00
N THR A 27 12.85 4.97 7.87
CA THR A 27 12.17 4.20 6.81
C THR A 27 13.00 3.01 6.37
N SER A 28 12.35 1.86 6.16
CA SER A 28 13.01 0.69 5.56
C SER A 28 13.10 0.79 4.03
N ASN A 29 12.24 1.61 3.40
CA ASN A 29 12.15 1.78 1.95
C ASN A 29 12.26 0.44 1.17
N THR A 30 11.48 -0.56 1.58
CA THR A 30 11.62 -1.94 1.06
C THR A 30 11.30 -2.05 -0.43
N CYS A 31 10.48 -1.14 -0.99
CA CYS A 31 10.21 -1.07 -2.42
C CYS A 31 11.28 -0.28 -3.21
N ASN A 32 12.28 0.30 -2.52
CA ASN A 32 13.37 1.10 -3.09
C ASN A 32 12.87 2.20 -4.04
N ILE A 33 11.91 3.00 -3.59
CA ILE A 33 11.23 4.02 -4.40
C ILE A 33 10.82 5.22 -3.56
N LYS A 34 10.75 6.40 -4.20
CA LYS A 34 10.22 7.60 -3.56
C LYS A 34 8.70 7.49 -3.42
N CYS A 35 8.16 7.84 -2.26
CA CYS A 35 6.71 7.81 -2.02
C CYS A 35 5.91 8.72 -2.97
N SER A 36 6.54 9.77 -3.52
CA SER A 36 5.93 10.65 -4.51
C SER A 36 5.60 9.93 -5.83
N ALA A 37 6.24 8.80 -6.11
CA ALA A 37 5.96 8.01 -7.31
C ALA A 37 4.52 7.46 -7.28
N PHE A 38 4.00 7.09 -6.10
CA PHE A 38 2.64 6.57 -5.94
C PHE A 38 1.52 7.62 -6.05
N LEU A 39 1.84 8.87 -6.39
CA LEU A 39 0.87 9.97 -6.45
C LEU A 39 0.47 10.34 -7.89
N ASN A 40 0.99 9.60 -8.86
CA ASN A 40 0.73 9.82 -10.28
C ASN A 40 -0.38 8.88 -10.80
N ASP A 41 -0.86 9.11 -12.02
CA ASP A 41 -1.98 8.33 -12.59
C ASP A 41 -1.58 6.92 -13.08
N ASP A 42 -0.30 6.70 -13.40
CA ASP A 42 0.25 5.38 -13.71
C ASP A 42 0.48 4.59 -12.43
N ILE A 43 -0.33 3.55 -12.22
CA ILE A 43 -0.28 2.67 -11.04
C ILE A 43 0.69 1.49 -11.20
N THR A 44 1.54 1.47 -12.23
CA THR A 44 2.44 0.33 -12.50
C THR A 44 3.44 0.10 -11.37
N ASP A 45 4.04 1.15 -10.84
CA ASP A 45 4.97 1.09 -9.72
C ASP A 45 4.25 0.85 -8.38
N ASP A 46 3.06 1.41 -8.20
CA ASP A 46 2.16 1.11 -7.09
C ASP A 46 1.88 -0.40 -7.01
N ILE A 47 1.41 -1.00 -8.11
CA ILE A 47 1.09 -2.43 -8.18
C ILE A 47 2.34 -3.27 -7.90
N ARG A 48 3.51 -2.86 -8.39
CA ARG A 48 4.78 -3.55 -8.11
C ARG A 48 5.09 -3.52 -6.61
N CYS A 49 4.93 -2.38 -5.95
CA CYS A 49 5.17 -2.27 -4.52
C CYS A 49 4.12 -3.04 -3.71
N VAL A 50 2.83 -2.98 -4.06
CA VAL A 50 1.78 -3.79 -3.43
C VAL A 50 2.09 -5.29 -3.51
N LYS A 51 2.53 -5.78 -4.67
CA LYS A 51 2.98 -7.18 -4.83
C LYS A 51 4.11 -7.54 -3.87
N ARG A 52 5.04 -6.61 -3.64
CA ARG A 52 6.11 -6.78 -2.64
C ARG A 52 5.57 -6.77 -1.22
N VAL A 53 4.60 -5.91 -0.88
CA VAL A 53 3.99 -5.89 0.46
C VAL A 53 3.28 -7.22 0.76
N VAL A 54 2.45 -7.71 -0.17
CA VAL A 54 1.68 -8.95 0.05
C VAL A 54 2.53 -10.22 0.03
N SER A 55 3.79 -10.15 -0.41
CA SER A 55 4.71 -11.28 -0.31
C SER A 55 5.27 -11.46 1.11
N ASP A 56 5.13 -10.46 1.99
CA ASP A 56 5.49 -10.60 3.40
C ASP A 56 4.47 -11.47 4.16
N PRO A 57 4.83 -12.05 5.34
CA PRO A 57 3.98 -12.99 6.07
C PRO A 57 2.56 -12.50 6.40
N ASN A 58 2.36 -11.18 6.52
CA ASN A 58 1.05 -10.61 6.79
C ASN A 58 0.12 -10.60 5.56
N GLY A 59 0.66 -10.75 4.35
CA GLY A 59 -0.09 -10.68 3.10
C GLY A 59 -0.94 -9.41 2.98
N MET A 60 -2.18 -9.56 2.52
CA MET A 60 -3.18 -8.48 2.49
C MET A 60 -3.53 -7.93 3.90
N GLY A 61 -3.20 -8.67 4.96
CA GLY A 61 -3.39 -8.25 6.34
C GLY A 61 -2.51 -7.06 6.77
N ALA A 62 -1.56 -6.63 5.93
CA ALA A 62 -0.81 -5.39 6.13
C ALA A 62 -1.71 -4.13 6.07
N TRP A 63 -2.87 -4.21 5.42
CA TRP A 63 -3.83 -3.10 5.35
C TRP A 63 -4.96 -3.28 6.38
N TYR A 64 -5.01 -2.36 7.34
CA TYR A 64 -6.11 -2.28 8.32
C TYR A 64 -7.47 -2.16 7.65
N GLY A 65 -7.59 -1.31 6.62
CA GLY A 65 -8.82 -1.17 5.84
C GLY A 65 -9.30 -2.49 5.22
N TRP A 66 -8.38 -3.28 4.65
CA TRP A 66 -8.72 -4.61 4.14
C TRP A 66 -9.13 -5.57 5.26
N ARG A 67 -8.42 -5.56 6.39
CA ARG A 67 -8.71 -6.44 7.51
C ARG A 67 -10.12 -6.20 8.08
N ASP A 68 -10.49 -4.94 8.22
CA ASP A 68 -11.71 -4.56 8.95
C ASP A 68 -12.94 -4.58 8.01
N HIS A 69 -12.74 -4.28 6.71
CA HIS A 69 -13.83 -4.11 5.75
C HIS A 69 -13.87 -5.13 4.60
N CYS A 70 -12.84 -5.99 4.44
CA CYS A 70 -12.79 -6.93 3.31
C CYS A 70 -12.60 -8.39 3.75
N ARG A 71 -11.77 -8.65 4.76
CA ARG A 71 -11.41 -10.01 5.18
C ARG A 71 -12.65 -10.84 5.58
N GLY A 72 -12.79 -12.02 4.99
CA GLY A 72 -13.87 -12.96 5.32
C GLY A 72 -15.26 -12.53 4.83
N ARG A 73 -15.35 -11.50 3.97
CA ARG A 73 -16.61 -11.00 3.41
C ARG A 73 -16.77 -11.40 1.95
N ASN A 74 -18.00 -11.39 1.45
CA ASN A 74 -18.26 -11.51 0.02
C ASN A 74 -17.93 -10.17 -0.67
N LEU A 75 -16.97 -10.18 -1.59
CA LEU A 75 -16.47 -8.99 -2.29
C LEU A 75 -16.92 -8.92 -3.76
N GLN A 76 -17.84 -9.79 -4.20
CA GLN A 76 -18.28 -9.84 -5.60
C GLN A 76 -18.84 -8.50 -6.09
N SER A 77 -19.48 -7.71 -5.22
CA SER A 77 -20.05 -6.42 -5.59
C SER A 77 -19.01 -5.40 -6.09
N TYR A 78 -17.73 -5.53 -5.74
CA TYR A 78 -16.69 -4.59 -6.19
C TYR A 78 -16.34 -4.72 -7.67
N VAL A 79 -16.63 -5.87 -8.29
CA VAL A 79 -16.33 -6.15 -9.70
C VAL A 79 -17.58 -6.51 -10.51
N GLN A 80 -18.76 -6.46 -9.87
CA GLN A 80 -20.02 -6.81 -10.51
C GLN A 80 -20.34 -5.83 -11.63
N GLY A 81 -20.57 -6.36 -12.84
CA GLY A 81 -20.87 -5.55 -14.02
C GLY A 81 -19.63 -4.97 -14.71
N CYS A 82 -18.43 -5.24 -14.21
CA CYS A 82 -17.19 -4.97 -14.92
C CYS A 82 -16.88 -6.14 -15.88
N ASN A 83 -16.38 -5.82 -17.08
CA ASN A 83 -15.89 -6.83 -18.03
C ASN A 83 -14.37 -6.95 -17.88
N VAL A 84 -13.95 -7.72 -16.87
CA VAL A 84 -12.55 -7.92 -16.47
C VAL A 84 -12.13 -9.37 -16.57
#